data_AF-A0A0F5JLA8-F1
#
_entry.id   AF-A0A0F5JLA8-F1
#
_cell.length_a   1.000
_cell.length_b   1.000
_cell.length_c   1.000
_cell.angle_alpha   90.00
_cell.angle_beta   90.00
_cell.angle_gamma   90.00
#
_symmetry.space_group_name_H-M   'P 1'
#
loop_
_entity.id
_entity.type
_entity.pdbx_description
1 polymer ?
#
loop_
_entity_poly.entity_id
_entity_poly.type
_entity_poly.pdbx_seq_one_letter_code
_entity_poly.pdbx_strand_id
1 'polypeptide(L)' 'MSNWEKQQEVKKEGRERDRSRRETLGKYFYDLSKLMFAAIVLGEMLILQKDMSDSISWLMILFGGLLTYLLAWIGNKILK' A
#
# COMPACT_ATOMS: atom_id res chain seq x y z
N MET A 1 -25.03 33.24 -14.00
CA MET A 1 -24.71 31.85 -13.63
C MET A 1 -25.87 31.27 -12.87
N SER A 2 -26.50 30.23 -13.41
CA SER A 2 -27.69 29.58 -12.83
C SER A 2 -27.30 28.83 -11.55
N ASN A 3 -28.22 28.77 -10.58
CA ASN A 3 -28.00 28.05 -9.32
C ASN A 3 -27.68 26.56 -9.57
N TRP A 4 -28.12 26.03 -10.71
CA TRP A 4 -27.84 24.67 -11.16
C TRP A 4 -26.38 24.46 -11.59
N GLU A 5 -25.75 25.43 -12.24
CA GLU A 5 -24.33 25.38 -12.63
C GLU A 5 -23.43 25.35 -11.40
N LYS A 6 -23.72 26.21 -10.41
CA LYS A 6 -22.99 26.23 -9.12
C LYS A 6 -23.07 24.89 -8.38
N GLN A 7 -24.22 24.22 -8.42
CA GLN A 7 -24.36 22.90 -7.79
C GLN A 7 -23.56 21.80 -8.51
N GLN A 8 -23.43 21.89 -9.84
CA GLN A 8 -22.58 20.96 -10.60
C GLN A 8 -21.10 21.19 -10.31
N GLU A 9 -20.66 22.45 -10.22
CA GLU A 9 -19.27 22.80 -9.85
C GLU A 9 -18.90 22.26 -8.46
N VAL A 10 -19.72 22.52 -7.44
CA VAL A 10 -19.47 22.00 -6.08
C VAL A 10 -19.41 20.47 -6.05
N LYS A 11 -20.29 19.78 -6.80
CA LYS A 11 -20.25 18.32 -6.94
C LYS A 11 -19.00 17.83 -7.66
N LYS A 12 -18.47 18.60 -8.60
CA LYS A 12 -17.28 18.26 -9.38
C LYS A 12 -16.01 18.43 -8.54
N GLU A 13 -15.89 19.56 -7.84
CA GLU A 13 -14.81 19.82 -6.89
C GLU A 13 -14.76 18.77 -5.77
N GLY A 14 -15.91 18.35 -5.24
CA GLY A 14 -15.98 17.28 -4.24
C GLY A 14 -15.44 15.95 -4.77
N ARG A 15 -15.79 15.57 -6.00
CA ARG A 15 -15.27 14.35 -6.64
C ARG A 15 -13.78 14.42 -6.93
N GLU A 16 -13.28 15.58 -7.36
CA GLU A 16 -11.84 15.77 -7.62
C GLU A 16 -11.02 15.69 -6.33
N ARG A 17 -11.50 16.27 -5.22
CA ARG A 17 -10.86 16.13 -3.91
C ARG A 17 -10.84 14.69 -3.43
N ASP A 18 -11.94 13.96 -3.54
CA ASP A 18 -11.99 12.55 -3.14
C ASP A 18 -11.10 11.68 -4.02
N ARG A 19 -11.01 11.97 -5.32
CA ARG A 19 -10.08 11.29 -6.23
C ARG A 19 -8.63 11.55 -5.83
N SER A 20 -8.26 12.81 -5.59
CA SER A 20 -6.90 13.18 -5.16
C SER A 20 -6.51 12.49 -3.84
N ARG A 21 -7.44 12.38 -2.89
CA ARG A 21 -7.23 11.66 -1.63
C ARG A 21 -6.98 10.17 -1.87
N ARG A 22 -7.78 9.52 -2.71
CA ARG A 22 -7.59 8.10 -3.07
C ARG A 22 -6.25 7.85 -3.76
N GLU A 23 -5.88 8.70 -4.71
CA GLU A 23 -4.60 8.59 -5.41
C GLU A 23 -3.41 8.77 -4.45
N THR A 24 -3.47 9.76 -3.55
CA THR A 24 -2.43 10.00 -2.54
C THR A 24 -2.31 8.83 -1.57
N LEU A 25 -3.44 8.35 -1.04
CA LEU A 25 -3.46 7.28 -0.05
C LEU A 25 -3.03 5.95 -0.66
N GLY A 26 -3.49 5.64 -1.87
CA GLY A 26 -3.09 4.45 -2.59
C GLY A 26 -1.61 4.44 -2.96
N LYS A 27 -1.06 5.60 -3.36
CA LYS A 27 0.39 5.75 -3.59
C LYS A 27 1.19 5.55 -2.30
N TYR A 28 0.74 6.10 -1.18
CA TYR A 28 1.37 5.88 0.12
C TYR A 28 1.46 4.39 0.49
N PHE A 29 0.36 3.64 0.37
CA PHE A 29 0.36 2.20 0.65
C PHE A 29 1.23 1.41 -0.32
N TYR A 30 1.28 1.82 -1.59
CA TYR A 30 2.16 1.20 -2.58
C TYR A 30 3.64 1.43 -2.24
N ASP A 31 4.03 2.66 -1.89
CA ASP A 31 5.40 2.97 -1.47
C ASP A 31 5.76 2.24 -0.17
N LEU A 32 4.82 2.14 0.77
CA LEU A 32 4.97 1.35 1.99
C LEU A 32 5.18 -0.15 1.68
N SER A 33 4.45 -0.71 0.72
CA SER A 33 4.60 -2.11 0.30
C SER A 33 6.00 -2.38 -0.27
N LYS A 34 6.54 -1.46 -1.07
CA LYS A 34 7.92 -1.55 -1.58
C LYS A 34 8.94 -1.50 -0.46
N LEU A 35 8.73 -0.63 0.53
CA LEU A 35 9.63 -0.49 1.67
C LEU A 35 9.63 -1.76 2.53
N MET A 36 8.44 -2.32 2.82
CA MET A 36 8.30 -3.58 3.54
C MET A 36 8.95 -4.75 2.79
N PHE A 37 8.76 -4.83 1.47
CA PHE A 37 9.42 -5.83 0.64
C PHE A 37 10.95 -5.72 0.73
N ALA A 38 11.51 -4.52 0.59
CA ALA A 38 12.95 -4.31 0.70
C ALA A 38 13.49 -4.70 2.09
N ALA A 39 12.78 -4.35 3.17
CA ALA A 39 13.14 -4.72 4.52
C ALA A 39 13.15 -6.24 4.73
N ILE A 40 12.16 -6.95 4.18
CA ILE A 40 12.09 -8.41 4.23
C ILE A 40 13.26 -9.03 3.48
N VAL A 41 13.52 -8.61 2.24
CA VAL A 41 14.64 -9.14 1.44
C VAL A 41 15.98 -8.93 2.13
N LEU A 42 16.20 -7.75 2.72
CA LEU A 42 17.41 -7.46 3.50
C LEU A 42 17.49 -8.31 4.79
N GLY A 43 16.37 -8.48 5.49
CA GLY A 43 16.28 -9.31 6.69
C GLY A 43 16.53 -10.80 6.40
N GLU A 44 15.96 -11.32 5.32
CA GLU A 44 16.19 -12.68 4.83
C GLU A 44 17.67 -12.92 4.55
N MET A 45 18.35 -11.99 3.87
CA MET A 45 19.77 -12.13 3.56
C MET A 45 20.65 -12.26 4.81
N LEU A 46 20.23 -11.66 5.93
CA LEU A 46 20.91 -11.79 7.23
C LEU A 46 20.61 -13.13 7.91
N ILE A 47 19.36 -13.61 7.83
CA ILE A 47 18.91 -14.87 8.43
C ILE A 47 19.59 -16.07 7.74
N LEU A 48 19.72 -16.03 6.41
CA LEU A 48 20.39 -17.07 5.62
C LEU A 48 21.86 -17.29 6.03
N GLN A 49 22.51 -16.29 6.64
CA GLN A 49 23.88 -16.41 7.15
C GLN A 49 23.96 -17.07 8.53
N LYS A 50 22.86 -17.08 9.30
CA LYS A 50 22.87 -17.50 10.70
C LYS A 50 22.51 -18.96 10.90
N ASP A 51 21.45 -19.47 10.26
CA ASP A 51 21.09 -20.90 10.21
C ASP A 51 19.79 -21.11 9.41
N MET A 52 19.81 -21.92 8.34
CA MET A 52 18.64 -22.17 7.47
C MET A 52 17.57 -23.10 8.07
N SER A 53 17.83 -23.72 9.21
CA SER A 53 16.95 -24.74 9.82
C SER A 53 15.99 -24.18 10.88
N ASP A 54 16.04 -22.88 11.16
CA ASP A 54 15.15 -22.27 12.15
C ASP A 54 13.72 -22.08 11.60
N SER A 55 12.78 -22.82 12.17
CA SER A 55 11.37 -22.78 11.76
C SER A 55 10.71 -21.42 12.04
N ILE A 56 11.20 -20.67 13.04
CA ILE A 56 10.66 -19.34 13.39
C ILE A 56 11.02 -18.33 12.29
N SER A 57 12.25 -18.40 11.80
CA SER A 57 12.74 -17.56 10.70
C SER A 57 11.92 -17.74 9.41
N TRP A 58 11.60 -18.99 9.02
CA TRP A 58 10.71 -19.27 7.88
C TRP A 58 9.29 -18.74 8.07
N LEU A 59 8.75 -18.82 9.29
CA LEU A 59 7.43 -18.28 9.64
C LEU A 59 7.39 -16.75 9.51
N MET A 60 8.45 -16.06 9.94
CA MET A 60 8.55 -14.59 9.80
C MET A 60 8.58 -14.15 8.34
N ILE A 61 9.29 -14.88 7.48
CA ILE A 61 9.33 -14.64 6.03
C ILE A 61 7.94 -14.73 5.42
N LEU A 62 7.23 -15.83 5.72
CA LEU A 62 5.89 -16.09 5.20
C LEU A 62 4.90 -15.00 5.66
N PHE A 63 4.97 -14.61 6.92
CA PHE A 63 4.12 -13.55 7.49
C PHE A 63 4.45 -12.17 6.89
N GLY A 64 5.73 -11.85 6.73
CA GLY A 64 6.19 -10.61 6.08
C GLY A 64 5.73 -10.52 4.62
N GLY A 65 5.85 -11.60 3.87
CA GLY A 65 5.36 -11.69 2.49
C GLY A 65 3.85 -11.49 2.40
N LEU A 66 3.08 -12.13 3.28
CA LEU A 66 1.63 -11.93 3.41
C LEU A 66 1.27 -10.48 3.71
N LEU A 67 1.95 -9.85 4.66
CA LEU A 67 1.71 -8.45 5.03
C LEU A 67 2.00 -7.50 3.86
N THR A 68 3.10 -7.74 3.14
CA THR A 68 3.47 -6.96 1.95
C THR A 68 2.41 -7.09 0.85
N TYR A 69 1.93 -8.30 0.60
CA TYR A 69 0.84 -8.55 -0.35
C TYR A 69 -0.44 -7.81 0.04
N LEU A 70 -0.84 -7.87 1.33
CA LEU A 70 -2.02 -7.17 1.84
C LEU A 70 -1.90 -5.65 1.66
N LEU A 71 -0.73 -5.07 1.96
CA LEU A 71 -0.47 -3.65 1.75
C LEU A 71 -0.59 -3.24 0.27
N ALA A 72 0.00 -4.03 -0.64
CA ALA A 72 -0.10 -3.80 -2.07
C ALA A 72 -1.55 -3.94 -2.57
N TRP A 73 -2.30 -4.92 -2.06
CA TRP A 73 -3.71 -5.13 -2.39
C TRP A 73 -4.59 -3.98 -1.90
N ILE A 74 -4.38 -3.50 -0.67
CA ILE A 74 -5.08 -2.33 -0.11
C ILE A 74 -4.78 -1.09 -0.96
N GLY A 75 -3.51 -0.84 -1.29
CA GLY A 75 -3.12 0.27 -2.14
C GLY A 75 -3.83 0.23 -3.51
N ASN A 76 -3.84 -0.95 -4.15
CA ASN A 76 -4.52 -1.16 -5.42
C ASN A 76 -6.05 -1.01 -5.32
N LYS A 77 -6.67 -1.47 -4.23
CA LYS A 77 -8.11 -1.33 -3.97
C LYS A 77 -8.53 0.12 -3.70
N ILE A 78 -7.64 0.93 -3.13
CA ILE A 78 -7.89 2.37 -2.89
C ILE A 78 -7.71 3.18 -4.19
N LEU A 79 -6.77 2.78 -5.05
CA LEU A 79 -6.53 3.39 -6.37
C LEU A 79 -7.65 3.11 -7.37
N LYS A 80 -8.27 1.93 -7.28
CA LYS A 80 -9.38 1.49 -8.14
C LYS A 80 -10.71 2.09 -7.69
#